data_AF-A0A382JPL7-F1
#
_entry.id   AF-A0A382JPL7-F1
#
_cell.length_a   1.000
_cell.length_b   1.000
_cell.length_c   1.000
_cell.angle_alpha   90.00
_cell.angle_beta   90.00
_cell.angle_gamma   90.00
#
_symmetry.space_group_name_H-M   'P 1'
#
loop_
_entity.id
_entity.type
_entity.pdbx_description
1 polymer ?
#
loop_
_entity_poly.entity_id
_entity_poly.type
_entity_poly.pdbx_seq_one_letter_code
_entity_poly.pdbx_strand_id
1 'polypeptide(L)'
;VTNTVINGKAIAQEMQNEVAKRISERSALGFRTPGLAVVLVGKNSASQIYVRNKRHACDAAGVRAFDYDLPASTEQDSLLALIDKLNSQDDVDGILVQLPLPSHIDETIIIERILPTKDVDGFHPYTVGRLAQRIPILSPCTPHGIMNLLKRCKVDVKGQHAVIVGASNHVGR
;
A
#
# COMPACT_ATOMS: atom_id res chain seq x y z
N VAL A 1 -29.79 -15.09 -15.44
CA VAL A 1 -28.98 -14.75 -14.25
C VAL A 1 -28.73 -13.26 -14.29
N THR A 2 -29.23 -12.50 -13.32
CA THR A 2 -28.92 -11.07 -13.18
C THR A 2 -27.63 -10.94 -12.38
N ASN A 3 -26.60 -10.36 -12.99
CA ASN A 3 -25.32 -10.16 -12.32
C ASN A 3 -25.42 -8.98 -11.36
N THR A 4 -24.97 -9.16 -10.11
CA THR A 4 -24.83 -8.05 -9.16
C THR A 4 -23.48 -7.40 -9.36
N VAL A 5 -23.46 -6.08 -9.60
CA VAL A 5 -22.22 -5.33 -9.78
C VAL A 5 -21.57 -5.07 -8.42
N ILE A 6 -20.32 -5.50 -8.25
CA ILE A 6 -19.49 -5.12 -7.10
C ILE A 6 -19.02 -3.67 -7.32
N ASN A 7 -19.63 -2.72 -6.61
CA ASN A 7 -19.26 -1.31 -6.71
C ASN A 7 -18.05 -0.99 -5.82
N GLY A 8 -16.85 -1.26 -6.34
CA GLY A 8 -15.59 -1.02 -5.62
C GLY A 8 -15.35 0.46 -5.28
N LYS A 9 -15.91 1.41 -6.04
CA LYS A 9 -15.79 2.85 -5.75
C LYS A 9 -16.55 3.23 -4.48
N ALA A 10 -17.80 2.76 -4.35
CA ALA A 10 -18.60 2.99 -3.15
C ALA A 10 -17.93 2.38 -1.91
N ILE A 11 -17.48 1.13 -2.01
CA ILE A 11 -16.78 0.42 -0.93
C ILE A 11 -15.48 1.14 -0.52
N ALA A 12 -14.67 1.59 -1.49
CA ALA A 12 -13.45 2.33 -1.21
C ALA A 12 -13.74 3.65 -0.47
N GLN A 13 -14.79 4.37 -0.86
CA GLN A 13 -15.19 5.61 -0.20
C GLN A 13 -15.65 5.36 1.25
N GLU A 14 -16.43 4.31 1.50
CA GLU A 14 -16.83 3.91 2.85
C GLU A 14 -15.61 3.62 3.72
N MET A 15 -14.66 2.83 3.20
CA MET A 15 -13.42 2.50 3.90
C MET A 15 -12.57 3.74 4.21
N GLN A 16 -12.44 4.67 3.26
CA GLN A 16 -11.72 5.92 3.48
C GLN A 16 -12.37 6.75 4.59
N ASN A 17 -13.71 6.85 4.61
CA ASN A 17 -14.44 7.55 5.66
C ASN A 17 -14.26 6.89 7.04
N GLU A 18 -14.23 5.57 7.10
CA GLU A 18 -13.95 4.83 8.33
C GLU A 18 -12.54 5.10 8.85
N VAL A 19 -11.54 5.14 7.97
CA VAL A 19 -10.15 5.48 8.33
C VAL A 19 -10.06 6.93 8.82
N ALA A 20 -10.67 7.88 8.08
CA ALA A 20 -10.71 9.30 8.45
C ALA A 20 -11.31 9.51 9.84
N LYS A 21 -12.42 8.82 10.12
CA LYS A 21 -13.08 8.85 11.43
C LYS A 21 -12.14 8.35 12.54
N ARG A 22 -11.48 7.21 12.35
CA ARG A 22 -10.53 6.66 13.34
C ARG A 22 -9.35 7.58 13.58
N ILE A 23 -8.82 8.21 12.55
CA ILE A 23 -7.73 9.18 12.68
C ILE A 23 -8.21 10.40 13.48
N SER A 24 -9.38 10.94 13.16
CA SER A 24 -9.98 12.06 13.90
C SER A 24 -10.19 11.73 15.38
N GLU A 25 -10.75 10.55 15.69
CA GLU A 25 -10.95 10.07 17.06
C GLU A 25 -9.62 9.95 17.82
N ARG A 26 -8.57 9.44 17.18
CA ARG A 26 -7.22 9.36 17.78
C ARG A 26 -6.61 10.74 18.02
N SER A 27 -6.75 11.65 17.06
CA SER A 27 -6.25 13.02 17.19
C SER A 27 -6.95 13.78 18.32
N ALA A 28 -8.27 13.57 18.50
CA ALA A 28 -9.03 14.15 19.62
C ALA A 28 -8.54 13.64 21.00
N LEU A 29 -7.95 12.45 21.04
CA LEU A 29 -7.30 11.88 22.24
C LEU A 29 -5.83 12.33 22.40
N GLY A 30 -5.33 13.22 21.55
CA GLY A 30 -3.96 13.74 21.62
C GLY A 30 -2.90 12.82 21.01
N PHE A 31 -3.28 11.74 20.32
CA PHE A 31 -2.32 10.91 19.59
C PHE A 31 -1.85 11.60 18.31
N ARG A 32 -0.59 11.35 17.91
CA ARG A 32 -0.06 11.86 16.66
C ARG A 32 -0.83 11.33 15.44
N THR A 33 -0.91 12.17 14.41
CA THR A 33 -1.42 11.79 13.10
C THR A 33 -0.53 10.72 12.46
N PRO A 34 -1.10 9.69 11.80
CA PRO A 34 -0.31 8.74 11.04
C PRO A 34 0.42 9.39 9.87
N GLY A 35 1.63 8.92 9.56
CA GLY A 35 2.46 9.40 8.46
C GLY A 35 2.67 8.36 7.37
N LEU A 36 2.51 8.75 6.11
CA LEU A 36 2.82 7.92 4.95
C LEU A 36 3.84 8.63 4.04
N ALA A 37 4.99 7.99 3.84
CA ALA A 37 5.96 8.41 2.83
C ALA A 37 5.66 7.75 1.48
N VAL A 38 5.56 8.55 0.42
CA VAL A 38 5.34 8.08 -0.96
C VAL A 38 6.50 8.50 -1.84
N VAL A 39 7.24 7.52 -2.33
CA VAL A 39 8.44 7.69 -3.16
C VAL A 39 8.11 7.32 -4.60
N LEU A 40 8.34 8.25 -5.52
CA LEU A 40 8.23 8.07 -6.95
C LEU A 40 9.58 8.32 -7.60
N VAL A 41 10.08 7.37 -8.39
CA VAL A 41 11.32 7.53 -9.15
C VAL A 41 11.00 7.59 -10.64
N GLY A 42 11.35 8.70 -11.28
CA GLY A 42 11.09 8.94 -12.70
C GLY A 42 9.72 9.58 -12.98
N LYS A 43 9.28 9.50 -14.24
CA LYS A 43 8.15 10.29 -14.77
C LYS A 43 7.17 9.47 -15.61
N ASN A 44 6.95 8.20 -15.27
CA ASN A 44 5.92 7.41 -15.94
C ASN A 44 4.53 8.02 -15.62
N SER A 45 3.79 8.42 -16.67
CA SER A 45 2.49 9.08 -16.54
C SER A 45 1.45 8.23 -15.82
N ALA A 46 1.49 6.91 -15.99
CA ALA A 46 0.61 6.00 -15.25
C ALA A 46 0.93 6.05 -13.75
N SER A 47 2.21 5.97 -13.37
CA SER A 47 2.67 6.05 -11.98
C SER A 47 2.29 7.37 -11.32
N GLN A 48 2.36 8.49 -12.04
CA GLN A 48 1.94 9.80 -11.52
C GLN A 48 0.45 9.86 -11.16
N ILE A 49 -0.42 9.27 -11.99
CA ILE A 49 -1.86 9.22 -11.70
C ILE A 49 -2.12 8.36 -10.45
N TYR A 50 -1.45 7.20 -10.34
CA TYR A 50 -1.57 6.33 -9.16
C TYR A 50 -1.10 7.03 -7.88
N VAL A 51 0.07 7.68 -7.92
CA VAL A 51 0.63 8.41 -6.78
C VAL A 51 -0.27 9.58 -6.39
N ARG A 52 -0.77 10.35 -7.35
CA ARG A 52 -1.72 11.44 -7.08
C ARG A 52 -2.98 10.95 -6.37
N ASN A 53 -3.54 9.81 -6.80
CA ASN A 53 -4.71 9.25 -6.14
C ASN A 53 -4.40 8.77 -4.71
N LYS A 54 -3.21 8.20 -4.48
CA LYS A 54 -2.74 7.79 -3.15
C LYS A 54 -2.56 9.01 -2.22
N ARG A 55 -1.94 10.08 -2.71
CA ARG A 55 -1.79 11.36 -1.99
C ARG A 55 -3.15 11.94 -1.60
N HIS A 56 -4.07 12.06 -2.56
CA HIS A 56 -5.42 12.54 -2.31
C HIS A 56 -6.17 11.67 -1.28
N ALA A 57 -6.02 10.35 -1.33
CA ALA A 57 -6.64 9.45 -0.36
C ALA A 57 -6.07 9.64 1.06
N CYS A 58 -4.77 9.94 1.17
CA CYS A 58 -4.14 10.28 2.45
C CYS A 58 -4.69 11.59 3.01
N ASP A 59 -4.73 12.64 2.18
CA ASP A 59 -5.25 13.95 2.57
C ASP A 59 -6.72 13.84 3.02
N ALA A 60 -7.55 13.13 2.25
CA ALA A 60 -8.96 12.90 2.58
C ALA A 60 -9.15 12.09 3.87
N ALA A 61 -8.21 11.19 4.18
CA ALA A 61 -8.22 10.41 5.42
C ALA A 61 -7.60 11.16 6.61
N GLY A 62 -6.99 12.33 6.40
CA GLY A 62 -6.24 13.06 7.43
C GLY A 62 -4.89 12.42 7.78
N VAL A 63 -4.31 11.63 6.87
CA VAL A 63 -2.96 11.08 6.99
C VAL A 63 -1.94 12.13 6.55
N ARG A 64 -0.84 12.29 7.28
CA ARG A 64 0.26 13.17 6.88
C ARG A 64 1.07 12.52 5.76
N ALA A 65 1.09 13.15 4.59
CA ALA A 65 1.88 12.67 3.45
C ALA A 65 3.32 13.24 3.47
N PHE A 66 4.29 12.40 3.15
CA PHE A 66 5.68 12.78 2.88
C PHE A 66 6.05 12.35 1.47
N ASP A 67 6.00 13.29 0.54
CA ASP A 67 6.15 13.00 -0.89
C ASP A 67 7.57 13.21 -1.39
N TYR A 68 8.12 12.22 -2.09
CA TYR A 68 9.45 12.23 -2.67
C TYR A 68 9.38 11.92 -4.16
N ASP A 69 9.45 12.96 -4.99
CA ASP A 69 9.50 12.85 -6.45
C ASP A 69 10.97 12.94 -6.91
N LEU A 70 11.58 11.79 -7.18
CA LEU A 70 12.99 11.64 -7.54
C LEU A 70 13.17 11.51 -9.06
N PRO A 71 14.27 12.03 -9.65
CA PRO A 71 14.52 11.88 -11.08
C PRO A 71 14.76 10.42 -11.46
N ALA A 72 14.52 10.07 -12.74
CA ALA A 72 14.80 8.73 -13.25
C ALA A 72 16.29 8.36 -13.19
N SER A 73 17.19 9.35 -13.08
CA SER A 73 18.63 9.18 -12.89
C SER A 73 19.04 8.96 -11.44
N THR A 74 18.09 8.73 -10.52
CA THR A 74 18.41 8.44 -9.11
C THR A 74 19.15 7.11 -9.03
N GLU A 75 20.31 7.12 -8.38
CA GLU A 75 21.08 5.90 -8.16
C GLU A 75 20.48 5.05 -7.04
N GLN A 76 20.66 3.74 -7.13
CA GLN A 76 20.13 2.78 -6.15
C GLN A 76 20.54 3.14 -4.71
N ASP A 77 21.81 3.49 -4.49
CA ASP A 77 22.33 3.83 -3.16
C ASP A 77 21.67 5.08 -2.58
N SER A 78 21.29 6.03 -3.44
CA SER A 78 20.58 7.24 -3.01
C SER A 78 19.16 6.92 -2.57
N LEU A 79 18.48 6.01 -3.27
CA LEU A 79 17.16 5.54 -2.90
C LEU A 79 17.20 4.71 -1.60
N LEU A 80 18.21 3.85 -1.43
CA LEU A 80 18.42 3.10 -0.19
C LEU A 80 18.66 4.03 1.01
N ALA A 81 19.50 5.05 0.86
CA ALA A 81 19.75 6.03 1.91
C ALA A 81 18.46 6.80 2.30
N LEU A 82 17.60 7.11 1.34
CA LEU A 82 16.29 7.69 1.62
C LEU A 82 15.42 6.72 2.42
N ILE A 83 15.35 5.45 2.03
CA ILE A 83 14.55 4.44 2.73
C ILE A 83 15.06 4.24 4.16
N ASP A 84 16.38 4.21 4.38
CA ASP A 84 16.98 4.12 5.72
C ASP A 84 16.60 5.32 6.60
N LYS A 85 16.61 6.53 6.02
CA LYS A 85 16.12 7.73 6.70
C LYS A 85 14.63 7.61 7.07
N LEU A 86 13.78 7.17 6.15
CA LEU A 86 12.34 7.01 6.41
C LEU A 86 12.05 5.90 7.43
N ASN A 87 12.83 4.83 7.41
CA ASN A 87 12.76 3.75 8.39
C ASN A 87 13.04 4.24 9.81
N SER A 88 13.98 5.17 9.98
CA SER A 88 14.34 5.74 11.30
C SER A 88 13.45 6.90 11.76
N GLN A 89 12.57 7.43 10.92
CA GLN A 89 11.67 8.53 11.29
C GLN A 89 10.44 8.04 12.07
N ASP A 90 10.26 8.52 13.29
CA ASP A 90 9.12 8.14 14.16
C ASP A 90 7.78 8.72 13.70
N ASP A 91 7.81 9.77 12.88
CA ASP A 91 6.63 10.39 12.28
C ASP A 91 6.23 9.77 10.93
N VAL A 92 6.93 8.72 10.49
CA VAL A 92 6.62 7.92 9.30
C VAL A 92 6.19 6.51 9.74
N ASP A 93 4.92 6.17 9.52
CA ASP A 93 4.35 4.85 9.84
C ASP A 93 4.35 3.90 8.65
N GLY A 94 4.34 4.44 7.44
CA GLY A 94 4.32 3.68 6.20
C GLY A 94 5.27 4.25 5.16
N ILE A 95 5.85 3.38 4.36
CA ILE A 95 6.69 3.72 3.22
C ILE A 95 6.12 3.00 2.01
N LEU A 96 5.88 3.76 0.96
CA LEU A 96 5.43 3.27 -0.33
C LEU A 96 6.41 3.68 -1.40
N VAL A 97 7.00 2.72 -2.10
CA VAL A 97 7.83 2.97 -3.28
C VAL A 97 7.04 2.56 -4.52
N GLN A 98 6.75 3.52 -5.39
CA GLN A 98 5.93 3.28 -6.58
C GLN A 98 6.73 2.52 -7.65
N LEU A 99 6.25 1.32 -7.99
CA LEU A 99 6.78 0.49 -9.08
C LEU A 99 6.12 0.82 -10.44
N PRO A 100 6.75 0.47 -11.59
CA PRO A 100 8.11 -0.06 -11.70
C PRO A 100 9.18 1.02 -11.46
N LEU A 101 10.35 0.60 -10.98
CA LEU A 101 11.53 1.45 -10.86
C LEU A 101 12.30 1.51 -12.20
N PRO A 102 13.18 2.52 -12.40
CA PRO A 102 14.14 2.50 -13.49
C PRO A 102 14.97 1.20 -13.52
N SER A 103 15.32 0.73 -14.72
CA SER A 103 15.93 -0.60 -14.92
C SER A 103 17.30 -0.80 -14.27
N HIS A 104 17.98 0.26 -13.86
CA HIS A 104 19.26 0.19 -13.14
C HIS A 104 19.10 0.06 -11.62
N ILE A 105 17.86 0.04 -11.10
CA ILE A 105 17.56 -0.16 -9.69
C ILE A 105 16.91 -1.54 -9.52
N ASP A 106 17.43 -2.34 -8.59
CA ASP A 106 16.85 -3.62 -8.21
C ASP A 106 15.66 -3.42 -7.25
N GLU A 107 14.45 -3.60 -7.77
CA GLU A 107 13.20 -3.49 -6.99
C GLU A 107 13.18 -4.39 -5.74
N THR A 108 13.78 -5.58 -5.81
CA THR A 108 13.80 -6.54 -4.69
C THR A 108 14.59 -5.97 -3.53
N ILE A 109 15.79 -5.44 -3.81
CA ILE A 109 16.66 -4.82 -2.80
C ILE A 109 15.97 -3.62 -2.14
N ILE A 110 15.26 -2.82 -2.94
CA ILE A 110 14.50 -1.66 -2.46
C ILE A 110 13.35 -2.08 -1.54
N ILE A 111 12.55 -3.07 -1.96
CA ILE A 111 11.41 -3.58 -1.18
C ILE A 111 11.89 -4.20 0.13
N GLU A 112 12.93 -5.03 0.10
CA GLU A 112 13.49 -5.68 1.30
C GLU A 112 14.17 -4.69 2.26
N ARG A 113 14.51 -3.48 1.79
CA ARG A 113 15.06 -2.45 2.68
C ARG A 113 13.99 -1.79 3.55
N ILE A 114 12.73 -1.76 3.12
CA ILE A 114 11.64 -1.17 3.90
C ILE A 114 11.39 -2.03 5.13
N LEU A 115 11.35 -1.44 6.32
CA LEU A 115 11.03 -2.21 7.53
C LEU A 115 9.65 -2.88 7.38
N PRO A 116 9.48 -4.17 7.73
CA PRO A 116 8.20 -4.86 7.56
C PRO A 116 7.03 -4.20 8.30
N THR A 117 7.31 -3.45 9.38
CA THR A 117 6.31 -2.68 10.13
C THR A 117 5.88 -1.39 9.42
N LYS A 118 6.63 -0.94 8.42
CA LYS A 118 6.36 0.24 7.59
C LYS A 118 6.04 -0.13 6.13
N ASP A 119 6.08 -1.41 5.76
CA ASP A 119 5.77 -1.93 4.43
C ASP A 119 4.24 -1.95 4.18
N VAL A 120 3.68 -0.78 3.92
CA VAL A 120 2.23 -0.63 3.71
C VAL A 120 1.73 -1.20 2.38
N ASP A 121 2.63 -1.41 1.40
CA ASP A 121 2.29 -2.12 0.16
C ASP A 121 2.33 -3.65 0.33
N GLY A 122 2.98 -4.15 1.39
CA GLY A 122 2.94 -5.54 1.84
C GLY A 122 3.79 -6.50 1.01
N PHE A 123 4.76 -5.99 0.25
CA PHE A 123 5.59 -6.80 -0.66
C PHE A 123 6.88 -7.32 -0.03
N HIS A 124 7.23 -6.88 1.18
CA HIS A 124 8.40 -7.41 1.87
C HIS A 124 8.22 -8.92 2.10
N PRO A 125 9.22 -9.77 1.80
CA PRO A 125 9.10 -11.23 1.94
C PRO A 125 8.66 -11.68 3.34
N TYR A 126 9.14 -11.01 4.39
CA TYR A 126 8.63 -11.17 5.75
C TYR A 126 7.09 -11.00 5.85
N THR A 127 6.55 -9.91 5.30
CA THR A 127 5.10 -9.61 5.31
C THR A 127 4.32 -10.72 4.60
N VAL A 128 4.76 -11.13 3.41
CA VAL A 128 4.14 -12.20 2.63
C VAL A 128 4.23 -13.55 3.35
N GLY A 129 5.39 -13.87 3.95
CA GLY A 129 5.59 -15.09 4.72
C GLY A 129 4.67 -15.17 5.95
N ARG A 130 4.48 -14.05 6.67
CA ARG A 130 3.53 -13.95 7.79
C ARG A 130 2.09 -14.16 7.35
N LEU A 131 1.70 -13.63 6.18
CA LEU A 131 0.40 -13.88 5.58
C LEU A 131 0.21 -15.37 5.24
N ALA A 132 1.20 -16.00 4.61
CA ALA A 132 1.16 -17.43 4.27
C ALA A 132 1.04 -18.33 5.52
N GLN A 133 1.67 -17.92 6.62
CA GLN A 133 1.57 -18.58 7.93
C GLN A 133 0.27 -18.27 8.70
N ARG A 134 -0.67 -17.52 8.11
CA ARG A 134 -1.96 -17.12 8.72
C ARG A 134 -1.80 -16.24 9.97
N ILE A 135 -0.69 -15.51 10.08
CA ILE A 135 -0.41 -14.55 11.14
C ILE A 135 -0.03 -13.17 10.56
N PRO A 136 -0.90 -12.60 9.69
CA PRO A 136 -0.60 -11.40 8.93
C PRO A 136 -0.34 -10.20 9.86
N ILE A 137 0.55 -9.31 9.41
CA ILE A 137 0.77 -7.99 10.01
C ILE A 137 0.15 -6.94 9.08
N LEU A 138 0.92 -6.49 8.08
CA LEU A 138 0.42 -5.85 6.87
C LEU A 138 0.17 -6.92 5.79
N SER A 139 -0.42 -6.56 4.66
CA SER A 139 -0.73 -7.51 3.57
C SER A 139 -0.74 -6.79 2.23
N PRO A 140 -0.41 -7.48 1.12
CA PRO A 140 -0.48 -6.91 -0.22
C PRO A 140 -1.82 -6.21 -0.49
N CYS A 141 -1.76 -4.93 -0.84
CA CYS A 141 -2.93 -4.05 -0.93
C CYS A 141 -4.02 -4.57 -1.87
N THR A 142 -3.65 -5.04 -3.07
CA THR A 142 -4.61 -5.50 -4.07
C THR A 142 -5.34 -6.78 -3.66
N PRO A 143 -4.65 -7.89 -3.30
CA PRO A 143 -5.31 -9.07 -2.75
C PRO A 143 -6.16 -8.76 -1.51
N HIS A 144 -5.65 -7.92 -0.60
CA HIS A 144 -6.40 -7.52 0.59
C HIS A 144 -7.67 -6.73 0.23
N GLY A 145 -7.60 -5.84 -0.76
CA GLY A 145 -8.75 -5.13 -1.32
C GLY A 145 -9.82 -6.06 -1.87
N ILE A 146 -9.43 -7.07 -2.65
CA ILE A 146 -10.35 -8.10 -3.19
C ILE A 146 -11.07 -8.83 -2.05
N MET A 147 -10.33 -9.25 -1.02
CA MET A 147 -10.95 -9.91 0.14
C MET A 147 -11.92 -8.99 0.89
N ASN A 148 -11.63 -7.67 0.97
CA ASN A 148 -12.55 -6.70 1.55
C ASN A 148 -13.82 -6.51 0.70
N LEU A 149 -13.70 -6.49 -0.63
CA LEU A 149 -14.86 -6.44 -1.53
C LEU A 149 -15.77 -7.65 -1.31
N LEU A 150 -15.22 -8.86 -1.34
CA LEU A 150 -15.98 -10.10 -1.12
C LEU A 150 -16.68 -10.09 0.24
N LYS A 151 -15.96 -9.68 1.30
CA LYS A 151 -16.49 -9.58 2.66
C LYS A 151 -17.66 -8.59 2.76
N ARG A 152 -17.53 -7.38 2.20
CA ARG A 152 -18.60 -6.37 2.24
C ARG A 152 -19.80 -6.74 1.37
N CYS A 153 -19.57 -7.47 0.29
CA CYS A 153 -20.63 -8.07 -0.52
C CYS A 153 -21.22 -9.35 0.11
N LYS A 154 -20.79 -9.74 1.32
CA LYS A 154 -21.26 -10.93 2.06
C LYS A 154 -21.12 -12.24 1.27
N VAL A 155 -20.08 -12.35 0.45
CA VAL A 155 -19.75 -13.58 -0.28
C VAL A 155 -19.08 -14.56 0.68
N ASP A 156 -19.67 -15.74 0.88
CA ASP A 156 -19.02 -16.82 1.61
C ASP A 156 -18.02 -17.55 0.71
N VAL A 157 -16.74 -17.30 0.99
CA VAL A 157 -15.61 -17.85 0.23
C VAL A 157 -15.17 -19.22 0.73
N LYS A 158 -15.62 -19.66 1.92
CA LYS A 158 -15.11 -20.89 2.52
C LYS A 158 -15.62 -22.11 1.77
N GLY A 159 -14.70 -22.98 1.36
CA GLY A 159 -15.02 -24.22 0.63
C GLY A 159 -15.35 -24.03 -0.85
N GLN A 160 -15.26 -22.79 -1.36
CA GLN A 160 -15.45 -22.51 -2.79
C GLN A 160 -14.22 -22.89 -3.62
N HIS A 161 -14.45 -23.19 -4.89
CA HIS A 161 -13.37 -23.36 -5.87
C HIS A 161 -12.99 -21.99 -6.46
N ALA A 162 -11.80 -21.49 -6.12
CA ALA A 162 -11.27 -20.24 -6.63
C ALA A 162 -10.20 -20.49 -7.70
N VAL A 163 -10.30 -19.77 -8.82
CA VAL A 163 -9.31 -19.80 -9.91
C VAL A 163 -8.67 -18.42 -10.03
N ILE A 164 -7.35 -18.37 -9.93
CA ILE A 164 -6.56 -17.16 -10.12
C ILE A 164 -5.85 -17.28 -11.46
N VAL A 165 -6.08 -16.34 -12.37
CA VAL A 165 -5.44 -16.30 -13.69
C VAL A 165 -4.32 -15.27 -13.66
N GLY A 166 -3.08 -15.74 -13.59
CA GLY A 166 -1.88 -14.93 -13.42
C GLY A 166 -1.20 -15.18 -12.07
N ALA A 167 0.13 -15.30 -12.07
CA ALA A 167 0.93 -15.66 -10.90
C ALA A 167 2.03 -14.64 -10.60
N SER A 168 1.73 -13.35 -10.79
CA SER A 168 2.64 -12.25 -10.47
C SER A 168 2.85 -12.15 -8.95
N ASN A 169 4.04 -11.70 -8.54
CA ASN A 169 4.41 -11.61 -7.12
C ASN A 169 3.54 -10.61 -6.34
N HIS A 170 3.08 -9.54 -6.98
CA HIS A 170 2.34 -8.46 -6.31
C HIS A 170 0.83 -8.69 -6.22
N VAL A 171 0.28 -9.67 -6.95
CA VAL A 171 -1.18 -9.87 -7.05
C VAL A 171 -1.59 -11.34 -7.03
N GLY A 172 -0.95 -12.19 -7.85
CA GLY A 172 -1.45 -13.54 -8.11
C GLY A 172 -0.99 -14.63 -7.14
N ARG A 173 0.20 -14.49 -6.54
CA ARG A 173 0.75 -15.41 -5.53
C ARG A 173 0.27 -15.05 -4.14
#